data_AF-A0A7X9FKJ0-F1
#
_entry.id   AF-A0A7X9FKJ0-F1
#
_cell.length_a   1.000
_cell.length_b   1.000
_cell.length_c   1.000
_cell.angle_alpha   90.00
_cell.angle_beta   90.00
_cell.angle_gamma   90.00
#
_symmetry.space_group_name_H-M   'P 1'
#
loop_
_entity.id
_entity.type
_entity.pdbx_description
1 polymer ?
#
loop_
_entity_poly.entity_id
_entity_poly.type
_entity_poly.pdbx_seq_one_letter_code
_entity_poly.pdbx_strand_id
1 'polypeptide(L)'
;MGGRFGPVHKLTAADEAGDFDCGQQELNLFLQRYALVNQRANSAQTYVSCVDDAVVGYYSLCVGSVGFDEAPHRVVKGLARHRVPVILLARLGVDQRFQRQGLGRALLKDAILRTMQAADIAGIRALLA
;
A
#
# COMPACT_ATOMS: atom_id res chain seq x y z
N MET A 1 24.59 4.58 0.41
CA MET A 1 24.46 3.18 -0.06
C MET A 1 23.38 3.16 -1.13
N GLY A 2 23.76 3.11 -2.40
CA GLY A 2 22.81 3.08 -3.52
C GLY A 2 22.01 1.79 -3.45
N GLY A 3 20.73 1.92 -3.09
CA GLY A 3 19.83 0.77 -3.05
C GLY A 3 19.62 0.23 -4.44
N ARG A 4 19.60 -1.10 -4.57
CA ARG A 4 19.31 -1.82 -5.82
C ARG A 4 17.91 -1.54 -6.40
N PHE A 5 17.09 -0.81 -5.65
CA PHE A 5 15.72 -0.43 -5.99
C PHE A 5 15.60 1.07 -5.87
N GLY A 6 14.88 1.70 -6.80
CA GLY A 6 14.55 3.11 -6.71
C GLY A 6 13.77 3.45 -5.43
N PRO A 7 13.85 4.69 -4.94
CA PRO A 7 13.08 5.11 -3.77
C PRO A 7 11.58 4.93 -4.01
N VAL A 8 10.84 4.63 -2.95
CA VAL A 8 9.39 4.50 -3.03
C VAL A 8 8.77 5.87 -3.30
N HIS A 9 7.98 5.96 -4.36
CA HIS A 9 7.30 7.19 -4.76
C HIS A 9 5.87 6.89 -5.20
N LYS A 10 5.08 7.96 -5.34
CA LYS A 10 3.67 7.85 -5.72
C LYS A 10 3.57 7.46 -7.20
N LEU A 11 2.70 6.50 -7.51
CA LEU A 11 2.51 6.03 -8.88
C LEU A 11 2.17 7.18 -9.84
N THR A 12 2.85 7.21 -10.98
CA THR A 12 2.64 8.15 -12.07
C THR A 12 2.35 7.42 -13.38
N ALA A 13 2.13 8.17 -14.46
CA ALA A 13 1.96 7.59 -15.79
C ALA A 13 3.29 7.19 -16.46
N ALA A 14 4.43 7.60 -15.88
CA ALA A 14 5.76 7.25 -16.39
C ALA A 14 6.24 5.88 -15.89
N ASP A 15 5.63 5.35 -14.83
CA ASP A 15 5.99 4.07 -14.25
C ASP A 15 5.48 2.90 -15.10
N GLU A 16 6.39 2.02 -15.51
CA GLU A 16 6.07 0.91 -16.40
C GLU A 16 5.62 -0.33 -15.61
N ALA A 17 4.31 -0.56 -15.56
CA ALA A 17 3.70 -1.70 -14.87
C ALA A 17 3.35 -2.89 -15.77
N GLY A 18 3.55 -2.79 -17.09
CA GLY A 18 3.04 -3.74 -18.08
C GLY A 18 3.52 -5.18 -17.86
N ASP A 19 4.79 -5.34 -17.52
CA ASP A 19 5.44 -6.64 -17.30
C ASP A 19 5.48 -7.05 -15.82
N PHE A 20 4.78 -6.33 -14.94
CA PHE A 20 4.77 -6.66 -13.52
C PHE A 20 4.07 -8.00 -13.28
N ASP A 21 4.77 -8.93 -12.63
CA ASP A 21 4.18 -10.19 -12.21
C ASP A 21 4.67 -10.59 -10.81
N CYS A 22 3.77 -10.60 -9.83
CA CYS A 22 4.05 -11.06 -8.46
C CYS A 22 3.59 -12.51 -8.17
N GLY A 23 3.12 -13.23 -9.19
CA GLY A 23 2.56 -14.58 -9.07
C GLY A 23 1.07 -14.62 -8.67
N GLN A 24 0.45 -13.45 -8.48
CA GLN A 24 -0.99 -13.32 -8.19
C GLN A 24 -1.67 -12.45 -9.25
N GLN A 25 -2.47 -13.08 -10.12
CA GLN A 25 -3.07 -12.42 -11.29
C GLN A 25 -3.93 -11.20 -10.92
N GLU A 26 -4.69 -11.26 -9.83
CA GLU A 26 -5.53 -10.14 -9.39
C GLU A 26 -4.71 -8.90 -9.00
N LEU A 27 -3.56 -9.09 -8.36
CA LEU A 27 -2.65 -8.01 -7.98
C LEU A 27 -1.98 -7.41 -9.23
N ASN A 28 -1.52 -8.26 -10.14
CA ASN A 28 -0.91 -7.83 -11.41
C ASN A 28 -1.90 -6.98 -12.22
N LEU A 29 -3.10 -7.49 -12.43
CA LEU A 29 -4.15 -6.81 -13.19
C LEU A 29 -4.55 -5.48 -12.56
N PHE A 30 -4.65 -5.44 -11.22
CA PHE A 30 -4.92 -4.21 -10.50
C PHE A 30 -3.89 -3.14 -10.82
N LEU A 31 -2.59 -3.45 -10.68
CA LEU A 31 -1.53 -2.48 -10.92
C LEU A 31 -1.55 -1.99 -12.36
N GLN A 32 -1.65 -2.91 -13.31
CA GLN A 32 -1.58 -2.63 -14.76
C GLN A 32 -2.75 -1.79 -15.27
N ARG A 33 -3.97 -1.98 -14.73
CA ARG A 33 -5.18 -1.39 -15.32
C ARG A 33 -5.93 -0.42 -14.42
N TYR A 34 -5.86 -0.59 -13.10
CA TYR A 34 -6.77 0.08 -12.17
C TYR A 34 -6.06 1.03 -11.20
N ALA A 35 -4.80 0.79 -10.85
CA ALA A 35 -4.12 1.55 -9.80
C ALA A 35 -4.08 3.06 -10.06
N LEU A 36 -3.70 3.50 -11.27
CA LEU A 36 -3.62 4.92 -11.62
C LEU A 36 -5.01 5.57 -11.70
N VAL A 37 -6.01 4.85 -12.21
CA VAL A 37 -7.41 5.32 -12.29
C VAL A 37 -7.98 5.49 -10.87
N ASN A 38 -7.81 4.49 -10.00
CA ASN A 38 -8.28 4.54 -8.63
C ASN A 38 -7.59 5.64 -7.82
N GLN A 39 -6.31 5.93 -8.12
CA GLN A 39 -5.59 7.05 -7.52
C GLN A 39 -6.15 8.40 -7.94
N ARG A 40 -6.43 8.58 -9.24
CA ARG A 40 -7.06 9.82 -9.74
C ARG A 40 -8.46 10.02 -9.17
N ALA A 41 -9.18 8.93 -8.90
CA ALA A 41 -10.50 8.95 -8.27
C ALA A 41 -10.46 9.08 -6.73
N ASN A 42 -9.27 9.21 -6.11
CA ASN A 42 -9.07 9.23 -4.66
C ASN A 42 -9.59 7.98 -3.91
N SER A 43 -9.77 6.87 -4.61
CA SER A 43 -10.24 5.61 -4.02
C SER A 43 -9.10 4.83 -3.36
N ALA A 44 -7.88 4.94 -3.89
CA ALA A 44 -6.68 4.30 -3.33
C ALA A 44 -5.44 5.11 -3.70
N GLN A 45 -4.50 5.30 -2.77
CA GLN A 45 -3.20 5.90 -3.08
C GLN A 45 -2.19 4.78 -3.31
N THR A 46 -1.54 4.74 -4.48
CA THR A 46 -0.61 3.67 -4.86
C THR A 46 0.81 4.19 -4.90
N TYR A 47 1.73 3.43 -4.33
CA TYR A 47 3.16 3.75 -4.27
C TYR A 47 3.95 2.60 -4.87
N VAL A 48 5.01 2.94 -5.60
CA VAL A 48 5.82 2.01 -6.37
C VAL A 48 7.31 2.20 -6.08
N SER A 49 8.07 1.15 -6.32
CA SER A 49 9.52 1.17 -6.43
C SER A 49 9.90 0.55 -7.76
N CYS A 50 10.84 1.19 -8.46
CA CYS A 50 11.17 0.89 -9.84
C CYS A 50 12.65 0.54 -10.02
N VAL A 51 12.97 -0.17 -11.09
CA VAL A 51 14.33 -0.38 -11.63
C VAL A 51 14.26 0.00 -13.10
N ASP A 52 15.02 1.01 -13.51
CA ASP A 52 15.00 1.52 -14.89
C ASP A 52 13.55 1.75 -15.40
N ASP A 53 12.75 2.50 -14.62
CA ASP A 53 11.32 2.82 -14.82
C ASP A 53 10.32 1.66 -14.73
N ALA A 54 10.78 0.41 -14.81
CA ALA A 54 9.94 -0.77 -14.59
C ALA A 54 9.55 -0.91 -13.11
N VAL A 55 8.25 -1.00 -12.84
CA VAL A 55 7.73 -1.24 -11.48
C VAL A 55 8.13 -2.65 -11.05
N VAL A 56 8.86 -2.76 -9.94
CA VAL A 56 9.31 -4.05 -9.37
C VAL A 56 8.64 -4.39 -8.05
N GLY A 57 7.90 -3.44 -7.48
CA GLY A 57 7.07 -3.65 -6.30
C GLY A 57 6.18 -2.45 -6.02
N TYR A 58 5.02 -2.70 -5.43
CA TYR A 58 4.03 -1.67 -5.16
C TYR A 58 3.20 -2.00 -3.93
N TYR A 59 2.54 -0.98 -3.38
CA TYR A 59 1.44 -1.15 -2.46
C TYR A 59 0.37 -0.07 -2.64
N SER A 60 -0.84 -0.34 -2.17
CA SER A 60 -1.94 0.62 -2.19
C SER A 60 -2.55 0.81 -0.80
N LEU A 61 -2.80 2.07 -0.43
CA LEU A 61 -3.47 2.46 0.80
C LEU A 61 -4.87 3.00 0.51
N CYS A 62 -5.85 2.56 1.31
CA CYS A 62 -7.22 3.07 1.27
C CYS A 62 -7.67 3.48 2.67
N VAL A 63 -8.53 4.50 2.76
CA VAL A 63 -9.22 4.83 4.00
C VAL A 63 -10.36 3.82 4.21
N GLY A 64 -10.56 3.39 5.44
CA GLY A 64 -11.62 2.46 5.79
C GLY A 64 -12.16 2.66 7.20
N SER A 65 -13.16 1.85 7.53
CA SER A 65 -13.66 1.74 8.90
C SER A 65 -14.04 0.29 9.18
N VAL A 66 -13.77 -0.15 10.40
CA VAL A 66 -14.15 -1.49 10.89
C VAL A 66 -15.20 -1.36 11.98
N GLY A 67 -16.15 -2.30 12.04
CA GLY A 67 -17.10 -2.36 13.14
C GLY A 67 -16.38 -2.49 14.48
N PHE A 68 -16.92 -1.89 15.53
CA PHE A 68 -16.32 -1.98 16.88
C PHE A 68 -16.18 -3.46 17.31
N ASP A 69 -17.20 -4.27 17.05
CA ASP A 69 -17.20 -5.68 17.45
C ASP A 69 -16.41 -6.59 16.49
N GLU A 70 -16.07 -6.09 15.29
CA GLU A 70 -15.24 -6.81 14.29
C GLU A 70 -13.74 -6.54 14.48
N ALA A 71 -13.40 -5.46 15.20
CA ALA A 71 -12.03 -5.02 15.38
C ALA A 71 -11.32 -5.83 16.49
N PRO A 72 -10.01 -6.11 16.35
CA PRO A 72 -9.25 -6.76 17.42
C PRO A 72 -9.33 -5.96 18.73
N HIS A 73 -9.44 -6.66 19.86
CA HIS A 73 -9.61 -6.02 21.17
C HIS A 73 -8.58 -4.92 21.47
N ARG A 74 -7.32 -5.11 21.04
CA ARG A 74 -6.24 -4.11 21.19
C ARG A 74 -6.53 -2.78 20.47
N VAL A 75 -7.23 -2.84 19.34
CA VAL A 75 -7.59 -1.68 18.51
C VAL A 75 -8.72 -0.88 19.18
N VAL A 76 -9.70 -1.56 19.76
CA VAL A 76 -10.89 -0.91 20.38
C VAL A 76 -10.72 -0.54 21.84
N LYS A 77 -9.68 -1.05 22.51
CA LYS A 77 -9.42 -0.74 23.92
C LYS A 77 -9.37 0.77 24.16
N GLY A 78 -10.24 1.25 25.05
CA GLY A 78 -10.35 2.66 25.44
C GLY A 78 -11.14 3.56 24.49
N LEU A 79 -11.75 3.01 23.42
CA LEU A 79 -12.61 3.77 22.51
C LEU A 79 -14.08 3.67 22.90
N ALA A 80 -14.84 4.73 22.62
CA ALA A 80 -16.29 4.67 22.63
C ALA A 80 -16.80 3.65 21.58
N ARG A 81 -18.02 3.15 21.74
CA ARG A 81 -18.64 2.23 20.77
C ARG A 81 -19.08 2.97 19.50
N HIS A 82 -18.21 2.95 18.49
CA HIS A 82 -18.44 3.47 17.15
C HIS A 82 -17.49 2.77 16.16
N ARG A 83 -17.71 2.94 14.85
CA ARG A 83 -16.81 2.40 13.84
C ARG A 83 -15.40 2.97 14.03
N VAL A 84 -14.40 2.10 13.98
CA VAL A 84 -13.01 2.47 14.20
C VAL A 84 -12.40 2.92 12.86
N PRO A 85 -11.85 4.14 12.77
CA PRO A 85 -11.18 4.60 11.56
C PRO A 85 -9.83 3.92 11.38
N VAL A 86 -9.58 3.40 10.18
CA VAL A 86 -8.37 2.64 9.84
C VAL A 86 -7.85 3.04 8.46
N ILE A 87 -6.58 2.74 8.23
CA ILE A 87 -6.04 2.62 6.87
C ILE A 87 -5.95 1.14 6.53
N LEU A 88 -6.31 0.79 5.29
CA LEU A 88 -6.16 -0.53 4.73
C LEU A 88 -4.93 -0.55 3.82
N LEU A 89 -3.99 -1.46 4.08
CA LEU A 89 -3.00 -1.92 3.12
C LEU A 89 -3.70 -2.85 2.13
N ALA A 90 -4.47 -2.24 1.23
CA ALA A 90 -5.38 -2.98 0.35
C ALA A 90 -4.64 -3.97 -0.56
N ARG A 91 -3.41 -3.63 -0.97
CA ARG A 91 -2.59 -4.44 -1.88
C ARG A 91 -1.11 -4.24 -1.56
N LEU A 92 -0.33 -5.30 -1.66
CA LEU A 92 1.13 -5.30 -1.62
C LEU A 92 1.63 -6.40 -2.55
N GLY A 93 2.46 -6.03 -3.52
CA GLY A 93 3.02 -6.95 -4.51
C GLY A 93 4.50 -6.69 -4.74
N VAL A 94 5.27 -7.76 -4.90
CA VAL A 94 6.67 -7.71 -5.33
C VAL A 94 6.82 -8.64 -6.53
N ASP A 95 7.37 -8.11 -7.61
CA ASP A 95 7.60 -8.86 -8.83
C ASP A 95 8.48 -10.10 -8.53
N GLN A 96 8.13 -11.25 -9.12
CA GLN A 96 8.73 -12.55 -8.86
C GLN A 96 10.26 -12.51 -8.99
N ARG A 97 10.79 -11.74 -9.96
CA ARG A 97 12.24 -11.57 -10.19
C ARG A 97 12.94 -10.90 -9.00
N PHE A 98 12.21 -10.16 -8.18
CA PHE A 98 12.72 -9.32 -7.09
C PHE A 98 12.27 -9.77 -5.69
N GLN A 99 11.57 -10.90 -5.59
CA GLN A 99 11.14 -11.48 -4.31
C GLN A 99 12.30 -12.02 -3.46
N ARG A 100 12.11 -12.02 -2.13
CA ARG A 100 13.09 -12.46 -1.11
C ARG A 100 14.37 -11.62 -1.03
N GLN A 101 14.35 -10.40 -1.58
CA GLN A 101 15.51 -9.51 -1.64
C GLN A 101 15.32 -8.25 -0.76
N GLY A 102 14.38 -8.30 0.19
CA GLY A 102 14.09 -7.23 1.13
C GLY A 102 13.10 -6.16 0.66
N LEU A 103 12.75 -6.13 -0.63
CA LEU A 103 11.85 -5.10 -1.20
C LEU A 103 10.47 -5.08 -0.53
N GLY A 104 9.83 -6.22 -0.32
CA GLY A 104 8.51 -6.28 0.34
C GLY A 104 8.52 -5.69 1.76
N ARG A 105 9.61 -5.91 2.52
CA ARG A 105 9.78 -5.32 3.86
C ARG A 105 10.00 -3.82 3.78
N ALA A 106 10.74 -3.34 2.78
CA ALA A 106 10.95 -1.91 2.56
C ALA A 106 9.64 -1.21 2.18
N LEU A 107 8.82 -1.81 1.31
CA LEU A 107 7.51 -1.29 0.92
C LEU A 107 6.54 -1.24 2.12
N LEU A 108 6.47 -2.32 2.92
CA LEU A 108 5.64 -2.34 4.12
C LEU A 108 6.09 -1.26 5.14
N LYS A 109 7.40 -1.06 5.31
CA LYS A 109 7.93 0.00 6.17
C LYS A 109 7.50 1.38 5.66
N ASP A 110 7.59 1.63 4.36
CA ASP A 110 7.16 2.89 3.76
C ASP A 110 5.64 3.12 3.97
N ALA A 111 4.83 2.08 3.76
CA ALA A 111 3.39 2.12 3.99
C ALA A 111 3.02 2.49 5.43
N ILE A 112 3.71 1.93 6.43
CA ILE A 112 3.52 2.25 7.84
C ILE A 112 3.90 3.72 8.11
N LEU A 113 5.06 4.17 7.62
CA LEU A 113 5.52 5.55 7.82
C LEU A 113 4.55 6.57 7.22
N ARG A 114 4.02 6.31 6.02
CA ARG A 114 2.99 7.18 5.41
C ARG A 114 1.68 7.16 6.17
N THR A 115 1.28 6.01 6.71
CA THR A 115 0.09 5.91 7.55
C THR A 115 0.24 6.74 8.83
N MET A 116 1.42 6.72 9.44
CA MET A 116 1.73 7.57 10.61
C MET A 116 1.66 9.05 10.27
N GLN A 117 2.23 9.48 9.13
CA GLN A 117 2.14 10.86 8.66
C GLN A 117 0.68 11.30 8.42
N ALA A 118 -0.15 10.41 7.87
CA ALA A 118 -1.57 10.70 7.70
C ALA A 118 -2.31 10.77 9.05
N ALA A 119 -1.87 9.99 10.04
CA ALA A 119 -2.45 9.94 11.38
C ALA A 119 -2.23 11.24 12.18
N ASP A 120 -1.21 12.01 11.82
CA ASP A 120 -0.95 13.34 12.41
C ASP A 120 -2.01 14.37 12.00
N ILE A 121 -2.73 14.15 10.89
CA ILE A 121 -3.69 15.09 10.30
C ILE A 121 -5.14 14.56 10.43
N ALA A 122 -5.33 13.24 10.41
CA ALA A 122 -6.63 12.60 10.50
C ALA A 122 -6.61 11.47 11.53
N GLY A 123 -7.70 11.29 12.29
CA GLY A 123 -7.79 10.23 13.29
C GLY A 123 -7.72 8.83 12.67
N ILE A 124 -6.58 8.16 12.78
CA ILE A 124 -6.34 6.79 12.29
C ILE A 124 -5.92 5.92 13.47
N ARG A 125 -6.67 4.86 13.75
CA ARG A 125 -6.40 4.00 14.91
C ARG A 125 -5.43 2.87 14.61
N ALA A 126 -5.48 2.34 13.40
CA ALA A 126 -4.70 1.17 12.97
C ALA A 126 -4.48 1.15 11.45
N LEU A 127 -3.41 0.46 11.06
CA LEU A 127 -3.20 -0.07 9.70
C LEU A 127 -3.60 -1.55 9.70
N LEU A 128 -4.52 -1.93 8.83
CA LEU A 128 -4.95 -3.32 8.63
C LEU A 128 -4.50 -3.81 7.25
N ALA A 129 -4.26 -5.11 7.09
CA ALA A 129 -3.90 -5.76 5.84
C ALA A 129 -4.75 -7.02 5.66
#